data_AF-A0A2P1UJS8-F1
#
_entry.id   AF-A0A2P1UJS8-F1
#
_cell.length_a   1.000
_cell.length_b   1.000
_cell.length_c   1.000
_cell.angle_alpha   90.00
_cell.angle_beta   90.00
_cell.angle_gamma   90.00
#
_symmetry.space_group_name_H-M   'P 1'
#
loop_
_entity.id
_entity.type
_entity.pdbx_description
1 polymer ?
#
loop_
_entity_poly.entity_id
_entity_poly.type
_entity_poly.pdbx_seq_one_letter_code
_entity_poly.pdbx_strand_id
1 'polypeptide(L)' 'MNAGISQGIAWSDEEYVQWGIKLGLDQNLREEIRYQLRQSRHTSPLWNAKKFTIDMEKAYKEIWQNNHDN' A
#
# COMPACT_ATOMS: atom_id res chain seq x y z
N MET A 1 -4.99 -0.78 -1.31
CA MET A 1 -3.81 -1.65 -1.48
C MET A 1 -2.61 -0.92 -0.87
N ASN A 2 -1.80 -1.56 -0.02
CA ASN A 2 -0.65 -0.93 0.61
C ASN A 2 0.61 -1.81 0.48
N ALA A 3 1.76 -1.27 0.86
CA ALA A 3 3.04 -1.98 0.84
C ALA A 3 3.22 -2.97 2.01
N GLY A 4 2.14 -3.40 2.67
CA GLY A 4 2.19 -4.36 3.78
C GLY A 4 2.72 -3.79 5.10
N ILE A 5 2.81 -2.47 5.24
CA ILE A 5 3.18 -1.78 6.47
C ILE A 5 2.19 -0.66 6.77
N SER A 6 2.07 -0.27 8.04
CA SER A 6 1.27 0.88 8.48
C SER A 6 2.12 2.02 9.05
N GLN A 7 3.40 1.76 9.33
CA GLN A 7 4.33 2.76 9.82
C GLN A 7 4.46 3.91 8.82
N GLY A 8 4.29 5.14 9.30
CA GLY A 8 4.29 6.35 8.49
C GLY A 8 2.93 6.72 7.89
N ILE A 9 1.87 5.91 8.05
CA ILE A 9 0.50 6.33 7.75
C ILE A 9 0.03 7.21 8.91
N ALA A 10 -0.38 8.44 8.60
CA ALA A 10 -0.90 9.41 9.56
C ALA A 10 -2.31 9.85 9.17
N TRP A 11 -3.14 10.10 10.18
CA TRP A 11 -4.53 10.56 10.03
C TRP A 11 -4.77 11.96 10.60
N SER A 12 -3.73 12.59 11.14
CA SER A 12 -3.70 14.00 11.49
C SER A 12 -2.33 14.61 11.19
N ASP A 13 -2.27 15.93 11.12
CA ASP A 13 -1.02 16.66 10.89
C ASP A 13 -0.02 16.41 12.03
N GLU A 14 -0.50 16.34 13.28
CA GLU A 14 0.32 16.03 14.44
C GLU A 14 0.91 14.63 14.33
N GLU A 15 0.11 13.63 13.95
CA GLU A 15 0.60 12.25 13.77
C GLU A 15 1.64 12.18 12.65
N TYR A 16 1.46 12.93 11.57
CA TYR A 16 2.42 13.01 10.47
C TYR A 16 3.77 13.56 10.94
N VAL A 17 3.74 14.65 11.73
CA VAL A 17 4.95 15.22 12.33
C VAL A 17 5.62 14.24 13.29
N GLN A 18 4.85 13.54 14.12
CA GLN A 18 5.40 12.54 15.04
C GLN A 18 6.05 11.37 14.30
N TRP A 19 5.48 10.91 13.19
CA TRP A 19 6.14 9.93 12.32
C TRP A 19 7.46 10.47 11.76
N GLY A 20 7.49 11.72 11.30
CA GLY A 20 8.71 12.37 10.84
C GLY A 20 9.80 12.40 11.92
N ILE A 21 9.45 12.77 13.15
CA ILE A 21 10.39 12.81 14.29
C ILE A 21 10.90 11.40 14.62
N LYS A 22 10.00 10.42 14.76
CA LYS A 22 10.38 9.02 15.05
C LYS A 22 11.31 8.46 13.99
N LEU A 23 10.95 8.63 12.71
CA LEU A 23 11.78 8.18 11.60
C LEU A 23 13.10 8.94 11.50
N GLY A 24 13.18 10.19 11.95
CA GLY A 24 14.42 10.96 11.99
C GLY A 24 15.37 10.51 13.12
N LEU A 25 14.84 10.19 14.29
CA LEU A 25 15.64 9.91 15.48
C LEU A 25 15.94 8.41 15.70
N ASP A 26 15.03 7.52 15.33
CA ASP A 26 15.15 6.09 15.61
C ASP A 26 15.72 5.32 14.40
N GLN A 27 17.01 4.96 14.49
CA GLN A 27 17.67 4.18 13.45
C GLN A 27 17.14 2.74 13.34
N ASN A 28 16.87 2.08 14.48
CA ASN A 28 16.44 0.69 14.49
C ASN A 28 15.06 0.56 13.83
N LEU A 29 14.16 1.50 14.13
CA LEU A 29 12.86 1.61 13.47
C LEU A 29 13.01 1.76 11.94
N ARG A 30 13.93 2.62 11.48
CA ARG A 30 14.18 2.77 10.03
C ARG A 30 14.69 1.47 9.40
N GLU A 31 15.58 0.75 10.07
CA GLU A 31 16.12 -0.51 9.56
C GLU A 31 15.04 -1.60 9.47
N GLU A 32 14.19 -1.70 10.49
CA GLU A 32 13.04 -2.61 10.50
C GLU A 32 12.07 -2.30 9.35
N ILE A 33 11.64 -1.04 9.22
CA ILE A 33 10.72 -0.60 8.17
C ILE A 33 11.33 -0.86 6.79
N ARG A 34 12.62 -0.57 6.60
CA ARG A 34 13.33 -0.84 5.35
C ARG A 34 13.35 -2.33 5.03
N TYR A 35 13.55 -3.19 6.03
CA TYR A 35 13.49 -4.63 5.84
C TYR A 35 12.08 -5.09 5.45
N GLN A 36 11.05 -4.64 6.17
CA GLN A 36 9.64 -4.96 5.88
C GLN A 36 9.24 -4.54 4.46
N LEU A 37 9.59 -3.31 4.05
CA LEU A 37 9.35 -2.80 2.70
C LEU A 37 10.07 -3.62 1.62
N ARG A 38 11.29 -4.09 1.89
CA ARG A 38 12.00 -4.97 0.95
C ARG A 38 11.30 -6.31 0.79
N GLN A 39 10.86 -6.92 1.88
CA GLN A 39 10.12 -8.19 1.82
C GLN A 39 8.77 -8.00 1.11
N SER A 40 8.10 -6.88 1.34
CA SER A 40 6.79 -6.62 0.74
C SER A 40 6.83 -6.52 -0.79
N ARG A 41 7.98 -6.20 -1.40
CA ARG A 41 8.18 -6.28 -2.86
C ARG A 41 7.89 -7.65 -3.45
N HIS A 42 8.04 -8.70 -2.65
CA HIS A 42 7.83 -10.09 -3.09
C HIS A 42 6.46 -10.65 -2.68
N THR A 43 5.83 -10.08 -1.65
CA THR A 43 4.63 -10.64 -1.03
C THR A 43 3.38 -9.77 -1.18
N SER A 44 3.53 -8.45 -1.31
CA SER A 44 2.38 -7.54 -1.42
C SER A 44 1.80 -7.56 -2.84
N PRO A 45 0.46 -7.57 -2.98
CA PRO A 45 -0.20 -7.46 -4.28
C PRO A 45 0.10 -6.12 -4.98
N LEU A 46 0.59 -5.11 -4.26
CA LEU A 46 1.01 -3.82 -4.82
C LEU A 46 2.04 -3.96 -5.95
N TRP A 47 2.90 -4.98 -5.87
CA TRP A 47 3.98 -5.20 -6.82
C TRP A 47 3.64 -6.25 -7.87
N ASN A 48 2.46 -6.86 -7.79
CA ASN A 48 2.00 -7.87 -8.74
C ASN A 48 1.17 -7.22 -9.85
N ALA A 49 1.86 -6.62 -10.84
CA ALA A 49 1.23 -5.92 -11.95
C ALA A 49 0.23 -6.81 -12.72
N LYS A 50 0.57 -8.09 -12.93
CA LYS A 50 -0.33 -9.04 -13.62
C LYS A 50 -1.65 -9.22 -12.86
N LYS A 51 -1.59 -9.44 -11.55
CA LYS A 51 -2.79 -9.59 -10.72
C LYS A 51 -3.61 -8.30 -10.71
N PHE A 52 -2.95 -7.14 -10.59
CA PHE A 52 -3.61 -5.84 -10.65
C PHE A 52 -4.38 -5.64 -11.96
N THR A 53 -3.77 -5.96 -13.10
CA THR A 53 -4.44 -5.84 -14.42
C THR A 53 -5.64 -6.79 -14.52
N ILE A 54 -5.51 -8.04 -14.08
CA ILE A 54 -6.63 -8.99 -14.07
C ILE A 54 -7.80 -8.47 -13.21
N ASP A 55 -7.50 -7.91 -12.04
CA ASP A 55 -8.53 -7.37 -11.14
C ASP A 55 -9.23 -6.15 -11.75
N MET A 56 -8.47 -5.27 -12.40
CA MET A 56 -9.00 -4.11 -13.16
C MET A 56 -9.89 -4.55 -14.32
N GLU A 57 -9.44 -5.49 -15.14
CA GLU A 57 -10.22 -6.02 -16.27
C GLU A 57 -11.52 -6.67 -15.80
N LYS A 58 -11.48 -7.38 -14.67
CA LYS A 58 -12.67 -7.95 -14.06
C LYS A 58 -13.64 -6.86 -13.62
N ALA A 59 -13.16 -5.83 -12.93
CA ALA A 59 -13.99 -4.69 -12.53
C ALA A 59 -14.62 -3.97 -13.73
N TYR A 60 -13.88 -3.80 -14.83
CA TYR A 60 -14.44 -3.22 -16.06
C TYR A 60 -15.54 -4.09 -16.69
N LYS A 61 -15.38 -5.42 -16.68
CA LYS A 61 -16.43 -6.33 -17.16
C LYS A 61 -17.68 -6.25 -16.29
N GLU A 62 -17.53 -6.19 -14.97
CA GLU A 62 -18.66 -6.03 -14.03
C GLU A 62 -19.39 -4.71 -14.25
N ILE A 63 -18.65 -3.60 -14.39
CA ILE A 63 -19.24 -2.30 -14.73
C ILE A 63 -19.99 -2.40 -16.05
N TRP A 64 -19.39 -2.98 -17.08
CA TRP A 64 -20.04 -3.10 -18.40
C TRP A 64 -21.35 -3.88 -18.33
N GLN A 65 -21.33 -5.08 -17.72
CA GLN A 65 -22.51 -5.94 -17.56
C GLN A 65 -23.64 -5.20 -16.82
N ASN A 66 -23.32 -4.58 -15.69
CA ASN A 66 -24.32 -3.84 -14.89
C ASN A 66 -24.94 -2.64 -15.62
N ASN A 67 -24.27 -2.10 -16.64
CA ASN A 67 -24.78 -0.96 -17.43
C ASN A 67 -25.38 -1.37 -18.79
N HIS A 68 -25.23 -2.63 -19.22
CA HIS A 68 -25.79 -3.15 -20.48
C HIS A 68 -26.95 -4.12 -20.27
N ASP A 69 -27.15 -4.62 -19.05
CA ASP A 69 -28.27 -5.49 -18.66
C ASP A 69 -29.44 -4.70 -17.99
N ASN A 70 -29.46 -3.37 -18.13
CA ASN A 70 -30.59 -2.46 -17.85
C ASN A 70 -31.16 -1.91 -19.16
#